data_AF-A0A1H6EWX7-F1
#
_entry.id   AF-A0A1H6EWX7-F1
#
_cell.length_a   1.000
_cell.length_b   1.000
_cell.length_c   1.000
_cell.angle_alpha   90.00
_cell.angle_beta   90.00
_cell.angle_gamma   90.00
#
_symmetry.space_group_name_H-M   'P 1'
#
loop_
_entity.id
_entity.type
_entity.pdbx_description
1 polymer ?
#
loop_
_entity_poly.entity_id
_entity_poly.type
_entity_poly.pdbx_seq_one_letter_code
_entity_poly.pdbx_strand_id
1 'polypeptide(L)'
;MMGSMASWQEFDRQAPELAGVARRLMDAHRHKVLATLRKDGSPRVSGVETSFRDGELWTGSMGAAVKAADLRRDPRMAVHVSSGDPEGPDPSTWEGDVKLAGRAVEITDKEVLEAFESEAGSHLFRIELTEVVWTRVEGDEIVMDAWREGVGVRQIRRS
;
A
#
# COMPACT_ATOMS: atom_id res chain seq x y z
N MET A 1 9.76 4.80 -20.78
CA MET A 1 10.53 3.70 -20.15
C MET A 1 9.86 3.47 -18.79
N MET A 2 8.94 2.52 -18.68
CA MET A 2 8.34 2.18 -17.38
C MET A 2 9.44 1.53 -16.55
N GLY A 3 9.82 2.17 -15.43
CA GLY A 3 10.81 1.63 -14.50
C GLY A 3 10.37 0.23 -14.03
N SER A 4 11.33 -0.67 -13.83
CA SER A 4 11.07 -1.96 -13.19
C SER A 4 10.53 -1.68 -11.80
N MET A 5 9.30 -2.09 -11.50
CA MET A 5 8.66 -1.84 -10.20
C MET A 5 9.27 -2.65 -9.05
N ALA A 6 9.31 -2.06 -7.87
CA ALA A 6 9.98 -2.60 -6.70
C ALA A 6 9.05 -3.52 -5.93
N SER A 7 9.55 -4.67 -5.51
CA SER A 7 8.92 -5.45 -4.45
C SER A 7 8.92 -4.67 -3.13
N TRP A 8 8.14 -5.13 -2.15
CA TRP A 8 8.26 -4.57 -0.80
C TRP A 8 9.69 -4.73 -0.28
N GLN A 9 10.29 -5.89 -0.48
CA GLN A 9 11.65 -6.18 -0.04
C GLN A 9 12.68 -5.21 -0.65
N GLU A 10 12.52 -4.84 -1.91
CA GLU A 10 13.39 -3.86 -2.56
C GLU A 10 13.21 -2.46 -1.96
N PHE A 11 11.96 -2.04 -1.75
CA PHE A 11 11.67 -0.79 -1.05
C PHE A 11 12.26 -0.76 0.37
N ASP A 12 12.09 -1.84 1.13
CA ASP A 12 12.60 -2.00 2.49
C ASP A 12 14.13 -1.86 2.53
N ARG A 13 14.83 -2.50 1.58
CA ARG A 13 16.28 -2.36 1.44
C ARG A 13 16.72 -0.93 1.12
N GLN A 14 15.93 -0.19 0.32
CA GLN A 14 16.25 1.18 -0.08
C GLN A 14 15.90 2.24 0.96
N ALA A 15 14.88 1.99 1.79
CA ALA A 15 14.32 2.96 2.71
C ALA A 15 13.83 2.29 4.02
N PRO A 16 14.72 1.64 4.78
CA PRO A 16 14.34 0.76 5.89
C PRO A 16 13.56 1.47 7.01
N GLU A 17 13.88 2.73 7.30
CA GLU A 17 13.16 3.51 8.31
C GLU A 17 11.71 3.78 7.90
N LEU A 18 11.50 4.24 6.66
CA LEU A 18 10.16 4.49 6.12
C LEU A 18 9.37 3.18 5.95
N ALA A 19 10.04 2.11 5.54
CA ALA A 19 9.43 0.78 5.44
C ALA A 19 9.00 0.24 6.81
N GLY A 20 9.80 0.45 7.85
CA GLY A 20 9.46 0.10 9.23
C GLY A 20 8.20 0.80 9.71
N VAL A 21 8.08 2.11 9.47
CA VAL A 21 6.87 2.88 9.82
C VAL A 21 5.67 2.42 9.00
N ALA A 22 5.82 2.26 7.68
CA ALA A 22 4.74 1.81 6.80
C ALA A 22 4.22 0.42 7.17
N ARG A 23 5.12 -0.52 7.53
CA ARG A 23 4.74 -1.84 8.02
C ARG A 23 3.97 -1.75 9.32
N ARG A 24 4.48 -1.01 10.31
CA ARG A 24 3.85 -0.86 11.62
C ARG A 24 2.44 -0.29 11.52
N LEU A 25 2.24 0.77 10.72
CA LEU A 25 0.91 1.34 10.47
C LEU A 25 0.00 0.36 9.72
N MET A 26 0.53 -0.38 8.75
CA MET A 26 -0.27 -1.38 8.06
C MET A 26 -0.70 -2.55 8.95
N ASP A 27 0.15 -3.00 9.87
CA ASP A 27 -0.20 -4.10 10.79
C ASP A 27 -1.16 -3.63 11.89
N ALA A 28 -1.04 -2.37 12.35
CA ALA A 28 -1.89 -1.81 13.40
C ALA A 28 -3.36 -1.62 12.96
N HIS A 29 -3.59 -1.36 11.67
CA HIS A 29 -4.93 -1.01 11.16
C HIS A 29 -5.44 -2.06 10.19
N ARG A 30 -6.32 -2.98 10.63
CA ARG A 30 -6.83 -4.09 9.78
C ARG A 30 -7.33 -3.64 8.40
N HIS A 31 -8.18 -2.61 8.37
CA HIS A 31 -8.81 -2.16 7.13
C HIS A 31 -8.09 -0.95 6.54
N LYS A 32 -7.85 -1.00 5.22
CA LYS A 32 -7.32 0.11 4.42
C LYS A 32 -8.31 0.51 3.33
N VAL A 33 -8.07 1.67 2.72
CA VAL A 33 -8.76 2.10 1.52
C VAL A 33 -7.90 1.83 0.30
N LEU A 34 -8.38 0.97 -0.59
CA LEU A 34 -7.79 0.70 -1.90
C LEU A 34 -8.48 1.54 -2.97
N ALA A 35 -7.70 2.28 -3.75
CA ALA A 35 -8.13 2.93 -4.98
C ALA A 35 -7.71 2.11 -6.21
N THR A 36 -8.64 1.92 -7.14
CA THR A 36 -8.47 1.20 -8.42
C THR A 36 -9.10 1.98 -9.57
N LEU A 37 -8.86 1.57 -10.81
CA LEU A 37 -9.44 2.19 -12.00
C LEU A 37 -10.55 1.32 -12.58
N ARG A 38 -11.73 1.92 -12.75
CA ARG A 38 -12.87 1.28 -13.42
C ARG A 38 -12.61 1.14 -14.92
N LYS A 39 -13.50 0.44 -15.63
CA LYS A 39 -13.44 0.27 -17.10
C LYS A 39 -13.32 1.59 -17.86
N ASP A 40 -14.00 2.61 -17.38
CA ASP A 40 -14.04 3.95 -17.96
C ASP A 40 -12.88 4.86 -17.48
N GLY A 41 -11.96 4.32 -16.66
CA GLY A 41 -10.85 5.07 -16.09
C GLY A 41 -11.20 5.89 -14.85
N SER A 42 -12.47 5.95 -14.42
CA SER A 42 -12.83 6.64 -13.17
C SER A 42 -12.32 5.89 -11.93
N PRO A 43 -12.00 6.59 -10.83
CA PRO A 43 -11.53 5.95 -9.62
C PRO A 43 -12.64 5.15 -8.93
N ARG A 44 -12.29 4.02 -8.33
CA ARG A 44 -13.11 3.29 -7.35
C ARG A 44 -12.33 3.13 -6.06
N VAL A 45 -12.99 3.40 -4.93
CA VAL A 45 -12.49 3.05 -3.60
C VAL A 45 -13.16 1.79 -3.07
N SER A 46 -12.44 0.98 -2.30
CA SER A 46 -12.97 -0.21 -1.63
C SER A 46 -12.16 -0.50 -0.36
N GLY A 47 -12.80 -1.10 0.63
CA GLY A 47 -12.09 -1.67 1.78
C GLY A 47 -11.21 -2.84 1.35
N VAL A 48 -10.01 -2.93 1.93
CA VAL A 48 -9.05 -4.00 1.69
C VAL A 48 -8.30 -4.36 2.98
N GLU A 49 -7.82 -5.59 3.04
CA GLU A 49 -6.83 -6.05 4.01
C GLU A 49 -5.54 -6.40 3.27
N THR A 50 -4.41 -6.18 3.93
CA THR A 50 -3.09 -6.52 3.40
C THR A 50 -2.34 -7.37 4.41
N SER A 51 -1.46 -8.23 3.92
CA SER A 51 -0.58 -9.02 4.77
C SER A 51 0.85 -8.96 4.26
N PHE A 52 1.80 -9.02 5.20
CA PHE A 52 3.19 -9.22 4.88
C PHE A 52 3.54 -10.69 5.00
N ARG A 53 4.18 -11.22 3.96
CA ARG A 53 4.66 -12.61 3.96
C ARG A 53 5.84 -12.76 3.03
N ASP A 54 6.87 -13.47 3.49
CA ASP A 54 8.09 -13.76 2.72
C ASP A 54 8.77 -12.50 2.15
N GLY A 55 8.75 -11.41 2.92
CA GLY A 55 9.34 -10.13 2.53
C GLY A 55 8.50 -9.30 1.56
N GLU A 56 7.31 -9.78 1.19
CA GLU A 56 6.42 -9.17 0.20
C GLU A 56 5.13 -8.64 0.83
N LEU A 57 4.49 -7.69 0.14
CA LEU A 57 3.18 -7.16 0.50
C LEU A 57 2.10 -7.79 -0.37
N TRP A 58 1.07 -8.31 0.28
CA TRP A 58 -0.01 -9.08 -0.35
C TRP A 58 -1.37 -8.47 -0.07
N THR A 59 -2.31 -8.71 -0.97
CA THR A 59 -3.73 -8.49 -0.71
C THR A 59 -4.58 -9.59 -1.32
N GLY A 60 -5.56 -10.07 -0.54
CA GLY A 60 -6.55 -11.04 -0.97
C GLY A 60 -7.88 -10.39 -1.32
N SER A 61 -8.65 -11.05 -2.18
CA SER A 61 -10.03 -10.66 -2.47
C SER A 61 -10.91 -11.86 -2.70
N MET A 62 -12.14 -11.79 -2.19
CA MET A 62 -13.18 -12.77 -2.50
C MET A 62 -13.44 -12.86 -4.01
N GLY A 63 -13.94 -14.01 -4.45
CA GLY A 63 -14.36 -14.22 -5.83
C GLY A 63 -15.43 -13.24 -6.28
N ALA A 64 -15.41 -12.89 -7.57
CA ALA A 64 -16.30 -11.91 -8.20
C ALA A 64 -16.25 -10.48 -7.62
N ALA A 65 -15.31 -10.18 -6.72
CA ALA A 65 -15.14 -8.82 -6.20
C ALA A 65 -14.78 -7.84 -7.31
N VAL A 66 -15.54 -6.74 -7.39
CA VAL A 66 -15.38 -5.76 -8.47
C VAL A 66 -14.02 -5.06 -8.46
N LYS A 67 -13.39 -4.91 -7.29
CA LYS A 67 -12.00 -4.41 -7.15
C LYS A 67 -10.98 -5.34 -7.79
N ALA A 68 -11.19 -6.67 -7.72
CA ALA A 68 -10.31 -7.64 -8.37
C ALA A 68 -10.49 -7.58 -9.91
N ALA A 69 -11.73 -7.42 -10.39
CA ALA A 69 -12.00 -7.22 -11.81
C ALA A 69 -11.38 -5.92 -12.36
N ASP A 70 -11.35 -4.86 -11.55
CA ASP A 70 -10.65 -3.62 -11.89
C ASP A 70 -9.14 -3.86 -11.99
N LEU A 71 -8.51 -4.46 -10.96
CA LEU A 71 -7.06 -4.74 -10.94
C LEU A 71 -6.61 -5.67 -12.08
N ARG A 72 -7.41 -6.67 -12.43
CA ARG A 72 -7.12 -7.57 -13.56
C ARG A 72 -7.14 -6.84 -14.91
N ARG A 73 -7.96 -5.80 -15.05
CA ARG A 73 -8.00 -4.96 -16.25
C ARG A 73 -6.87 -3.94 -16.25
N ASP A 74 -6.69 -3.26 -15.13
CA ASP A 74 -5.66 -2.26 -14.92
C ASP A 74 -5.09 -2.42 -13.51
N PRO A 75 -3.85 -2.92 -13.37
CA PRO A 75 -3.31 -3.26 -12.06
C PRO A 75 -2.88 -2.04 -11.26
N ARG A 76 -2.95 -0.82 -11.84
CA ARG A 76 -2.60 0.41 -11.11
C ARG A 76 -3.52 0.60 -9.91
N MET A 77 -2.91 0.85 -8.77
CA MET A 77 -3.62 1.03 -7.53
C MET A 77 -2.92 2.01 -6.60
N ALA A 78 -3.67 2.48 -5.61
CA ALA A 78 -3.11 3.11 -4.42
C ALA A 78 -3.79 2.55 -3.18
N VAL A 79 -3.05 2.43 -2.08
CA VAL A 79 -3.57 2.06 -0.76
C VAL A 79 -3.32 3.23 0.19
N HIS A 80 -4.34 3.59 0.95
CA HIS A 80 -4.23 4.56 2.03
C HIS A 80 -4.54 3.87 3.36
N VAL A 81 -3.65 4.10 4.33
CA VAL A 81 -3.73 3.64 5.71
C VAL A 81 -3.91 4.89 6.55
N SER A 82 -5.09 5.02 7.14
CA SER A 82 -5.35 6.08 8.11
C SER A 82 -4.93 5.60 9.50
N SER A 83 -4.10 6.37 10.20
CA SER A 83 -3.78 6.06 11.59
C SER A 83 -4.92 6.45 12.53
N GLY A 84 -4.78 6.14 13.82
CA GLY A 84 -5.67 6.69 14.84
C GLY A 84 -5.53 8.21 14.97
N ASP A 85 -6.51 8.83 15.64
CA ASP A 85 -6.47 10.25 16.01
C ASP A 85 -5.25 10.58 16.89
N PRO A 86 -4.77 11.83 16.91
CA PRO A 86 -3.76 12.28 17.88
C PRO A 86 -4.21 12.01 19.32
N GLU A 87 -3.24 11.75 20.18
CA GLU A 87 -3.46 11.73 21.63
C GLU A 87 -3.65 13.16 22.13
N GLY A 88 -4.90 13.53 22.44
CA GLY A 88 -5.24 14.84 22.99
C GLY A 88 -5.31 15.96 21.93
N PRO A 89 -5.17 17.24 22.34
CA PRO A 89 -5.36 18.37 21.44
C PRO A 89 -4.12 18.72 20.60
N ASP A 90 -2.97 18.12 20.89
CA ASP A 90 -1.71 18.39 20.18
C ASP A 90 -1.67 17.55 18.89
N PRO A 91 -1.77 18.16 17.70
CA PRO A 91 -1.77 17.42 16.45
C PRO A 91 -0.44 16.71 16.15
N SER A 92 0.67 17.10 16.81
CA SER A 92 1.97 16.47 16.61
C SER A 92 2.09 15.08 17.26
N THR A 93 1.13 14.70 18.10
CA THR A 93 1.02 13.33 18.64
C THR A 93 0.38 12.36 17.64
N TRP A 94 -0.17 12.86 16.53
CA TRP A 94 -0.67 12.05 15.44
C TRP A 94 0.50 11.33 14.76
N GLU A 95 0.49 10.00 14.83
CA GLU A 95 1.54 9.19 14.22
C GLU A 95 1.66 9.42 12.70
N GLY A 96 0.55 9.75 12.05
CA GLY A 96 0.52 10.05 10.63
C GLY A 96 -0.01 8.93 9.76
N ASP A 97 -0.39 9.29 8.54
CA ASP A 97 -0.92 8.35 7.55
C ASP A 97 0.16 7.86 6.60
N VAL A 98 -0.05 6.64 6.10
CA VAL A 98 0.78 6.07 5.03
C VAL A 98 -0.06 5.86 3.79
N LYS A 99 0.50 6.26 2.65
CA LYS A 99 -0.02 5.93 1.33
C LYS A 99 1.03 5.19 0.49
N LEU A 100 0.54 4.25 -0.29
CA LEU A 100 1.31 3.42 -1.20
C LEU A 100 0.69 3.56 -2.58
N ALA A 101 1.50 3.60 -3.64
CA ALA A 101 1.00 3.50 -5.00
C ALA A 101 1.89 2.60 -5.84
N GLY A 102 1.27 1.90 -6.78
CA GLY A 102 1.97 0.94 -7.62
C GLY A 102 1.01 0.03 -8.37
N ARG A 103 1.33 -1.26 -8.44
CA ARG A 103 0.56 -2.25 -9.19
C ARG A 103 0.29 -3.49 -8.35
N ALA A 104 -0.92 -4.02 -8.47
CA ALA A 104 -1.30 -5.31 -7.90
C ALA A 104 -1.19 -6.39 -8.99
N VAL A 105 -0.25 -7.32 -8.81
CA VAL A 105 0.00 -8.43 -9.74
C VAL A 105 -0.75 -9.66 -9.25
N GLU A 106 -1.75 -10.12 -10.02
CA GLU A 106 -2.53 -11.31 -9.69
C GLU A 106 -1.63 -12.55 -9.75
N ILE A 107 -1.61 -13.32 -8.67
CA ILE A 107 -0.90 -14.59 -8.61
C ILE A 107 -1.89 -15.72 -8.90
N THR A 108 -1.53 -16.54 -9.87
CA THR A 108 -2.32 -17.71 -10.32
C THR A 108 -1.54 -19.03 -10.24
N ASP A 109 -0.29 -18.95 -9.77
CA ASP A 109 0.58 -20.08 -9.49
C ASP A 109 -0.05 -20.94 -8.38
N LYS A 110 -0.19 -22.25 -8.62
CA LYS A 110 -0.97 -23.13 -7.76
C LYS A 110 -0.28 -23.36 -6.43
N GLU A 111 1.03 -23.55 -6.47
CA GLU A 111 1.87 -23.79 -5.32
C GLU A 111 1.83 -22.58 -4.37
N VAL A 112 1.85 -21.35 -4.92
CA VAL A 112 1.68 -20.13 -4.11
C VAL A 112 0.26 -20.03 -3.55
N LEU A 113 -0.77 -20.29 -4.35
CA LEU A 113 -2.16 -20.20 -3.89
C LEU A 113 -2.46 -21.23 -2.77
N GLU A 114 -1.94 -22.45 -2.89
CA GLU A 114 -2.01 -23.48 -1.86
C GLU A 114 -1.28 -23.05 -0.59
N ALA A 115 -0.07 -22.48 -0.70
CA ALA A 115 0.67 -21.97 0.43
C ALA A 115 -0.06 -20.83 1.18
N PHE A 116 -0.90 -20.06 0.48
CA PHE A 116 -1.77 -19.03 1.05
C PHE A 116 -3.14 -19.53 1.50
N GLU A 117 -3.41 -20.85 1.41
CA GLU A 117 -4.71 -21.44 1.72
C GLU A 117 -5.86 -20.73 0.99
N SER A 118 -5.60 -20.30 -0.26
CA SER A 118 -6.55 -19.48 -1.02
C SER A 118 -7.77 -20.29 -1.42
N GLU A 119 -8.96 -19.76 -1.15
CA GLU A 119 -10.21 -20.40 -1.54
C GLU A 119 -10.37 -20.46 -3.07
N ALA A 120 -10.99 -21.52 -3.57
CA ALA A 120 -11.24 -21.67 -5.01
C ALA A 120 -12.07 -20.49 -5.55
N GLY A 121 -11.55 -19.82 -6.58
CA GLY A 121 -12.19 -18.65 -7.18
C GLY A 121 -11.93 -17.33 -6.47
N SER A 122 -11.18 -17.31 -5.36
CA SER A 122 -10.63 -16.10 -4.76
C SER A 122 -9.47 -15.53 -5.60
N HIS A 123 -9.05 -14.32 -5.27
CA HIS A 123 -7.93 -13.63 -5.91
C HIS A 123 -6.85 -13.32 -4.89
N LEU A 124 -5.59 -13.57 -5.26
CA LEU A 124 -4.41 -13.16 -4.51
C LEU A 124 -3.57 -12.22 -5.37
N PHE A 125 -3.15 -11.09 -4.80
CA PHE A 125 -2.29 -10.13 -5.49
C PHE A 125 -1.04 -9.83 -4.69
N ARG A 126 0.11 -9.85 -5.37
CA ARG A 126 1.36 -9.27 -4.85
C ARG A 126 1.43 -7.80 -5.23
N ILE A 127 1.85 -6.96 -4.31
CA ILE A 127 1.97 -5.52 -4.54
C ILE A 127 3.41 -5.16 -4.95
N GLU A 128 3.53 -4.52 -6.10
CA GLU A 128 4.75 -3.87 -6.57
C GLU A 128 4.59 -2.36 -6.43
N LEU A 129 5.59 -1.70 -5.86
CA LEU A 129 5.55 -0.32 -5.40
C LEU A 129 6.26 0.61 -6.39
N THR A 130 5.70 1.81 -6.52
CA THR A 130 6.30 2.95 -7.22
C THR A 130 6.49 4.15 -6.31
N GLU A 131 5.67 4.24 -5.25
CA GLU A 131 5.68 5.34 -4.29
C GLU A 131 5.21 4.84 -2.91
N VAL A 132 5.90 5.30 -1.87
CA VAL A 132 5.48 5.18 -0.46
C VAL A 132 5.64 6.53 0.19
N VAL A 133 4.62 7.02 0.90
CA VAL A 133 4.68 8.29 1.60
C VAL A 133 4.09 8.13 2.99
N TRP A 134 4.83 8.60 3.99
CA TRP A 134 4.35 8.80 5.35
C TRP A 134 4.16 10.30 5.59
N THR A 135 2.97 10.70 6.05
CA THR A 135 2.59 12.10 6.29
C THR A 135 2.21 12.27 7.76
N ARG A 136 2.83 13.22 8.46
CA ARG A 136 2.58 13.52 9.88
C ARG A 136 2.65 15.02 10.14
N VAL A 137 2.37 15.43 11.37
CA VAL A 137 2.58 16.80 11.85
C VAL A 137 3.81 16.83 12.76
N GLU A 138 4.71 17.79 12.55
CA GLU A 138 5.81 18.12 13.46
C GLU A 138 5.73 19.61 13.79
N GLY A 139 5.41 19.96 15.04
CA GLY A 139 5.17 21.35 15.42
C GLY A 139 3.99 21.96 14.66
N ASP A 140 4.24 23.01 13.90
CA ASP A 140 3.28 23.68 13.02
C ASP A 140 3.38 23.26 11.55
N GLU A 141 4.20 22.26 11.23
CA GLU A 141 4.44 21.80 9.85
C GLU A 141 3.82 20.42 9.56
N ILE A 142 3.34 20.23 8.34
CA ILE A 142 3.11 18.91 7.76
C ILE A 142 4.42 18.39 7.18
N VAL A 143 4.86 17.24 7.65
CA VAL A 143 6.09 16.56 7.21
C VAL A 143 5.73 15.31 6.43
N MET A 144 6.33 15.16 5.25
CA MET A 144 6.16 13.99 4.39
C MET A 144 7.51 13.38 4.05
N ASP A 145 7.71 12.12 4.44
CA ASP A 145 8.81 11.30 3.95
C ASP A 145 8.30 10.46 2.77
N ALA A 146 8.80 10.76 1.57
CA ALA A 146 8.34 10.18 0.31
C ALA A 146 9.46 9.40 -0.37
N TRP A 147 9.31 8.08 -0.46
CA TRP A 147 10.12 7.24 -1.32
C TRP A 147 9.46 7.11 -2.69
N ARG A 148 10.27 7.24 -3.75
CA ARG A 148 9.88 6.91 -5.11
C ARG A 148 10.90 5.97 -5.73
N GLU A 149 10.40 4.99 -6.45
CA GLU A 149 11.25 4.07 -7.20
C GLU A 149 12.19 4.81 -8.15
N GLY A 150 13.45 4.37 -8.19
CA GLY A 150 14.50 4.96 -9.03
C GLY A 150 14.96 6.34 -8.58
N VAL A 151 14.39 6.87 -7.49
CA VAL A 151 14.67 8.22 -6.97
C VAL A 151 15.15 8.18 -5.53
N GLY A 152 14.60 7.28 -4.69
CA GLY A 152 14.90 7.20 -3.27
C GLY A 152 14.00 8.11 -2.41
N VAL A 153 14.38 8.26 -1.14
CA VAL A 153 13.62 9.01 -0.14
C VAL A 153 13.88 10.52 -0.27
N ARG A 154 12.81 11.31 -0.12
CA ARG A 154 12.85 12.76 0.00
C ARG A 154 11.91 13.21 1.11
N GLN A 155 12.39 14.10 1.96
CA GLN A 155 11.54 14.75 2.96
C GLN A 155 11.01 16.08 2.41
N ILE A 156 9.73 16.34 2.63
CA ILE A 156 9.04 17.56 2.23
C ILE A 156 8.35 18.12 3.47
N ARG A 157 8.54 19.41 3.74
CA ARG A 157 7.88 20.14 4.84
C ARG A 157 6.99 21.24 4.28
N ARG A 158 5.84 21.48 4.92
CA ARG A 158 4.88 22.53 4.55
C ARG A 158 4.27 23.16 5.81
N SER A 159 4.31 24.48 5.86
CA SER A 159 3.60 25.35 6.83
C SER A 159 2.24 25.79 6.30
#